data_AF-A0A2E9MMK2-F1
#
_entry.id   AF-A0A2E9MMK2-F1
#
_cell.length_a   1.000
_cell.length_b   1.000
_cell.length_c   1.000
_cell.angle_alpha   90.00
_cell.angle_beta   90.00
_cell.angle_gamma   90.00
#
_symmetry.space_group_name_H-M   'P 1'
#
loop_
_entity.id
_entity.type
_entity.pdbx_description
1 polymer ?
#
loop_
_entity_poly.entity_id
_entity_poly.type
_entity_poly.pdbx_seq_one_letter_code
_entity_poly.pdbx_strand_id
1 'polypeptide(L)'
;MTGETSYLSSALRSELWSALGDRLRSGGALCTNADSLDSLCEIYEEITGEVAPDLVRDEIREMVVAVNEAHPETYLANGVQIGRVEMRVADSSRRIPTKIMPDPEDPEEMCIASRDPDSGEVIPAKRRGAIRYIEKSRDGSWREGR
;
A
#
# COMPACT_ATOMS: atom_id res chain seq x y z
N MET A 1 25.66 -26.41 -2.48
CA MET A 1 25.69 -25.33 -3.48
C MET A 1 24.45 -25.46 -4.34
N THR A 2 23.32 -24.97 -3.84
CA THR A 2 22.14 -24.72 -4.66
C THR A 2 22.42 -23.42 -5.41
N GLY A 3 22.74 -23.50 -6.70
CA GLY A 3 22.76 -22.29 -7.52
C GLY A 3 21.33 -21.76 -7.54
N GLU A 4 21.09 -20.64 -6.87
CA GLU A 4 19.83 -19.90 -6.99
C GLU A 4 19.65 -19.57 -8.46
N THR A 5 18.79 -20.35 -9.12
CA THR A 5 18.34 -20.04 -10.47
C THR A 5 17.33 -18.92 -10.29
N SER A 6 17.83 -17.69 -10.32
CA SER A 6 17.03 -16.48 -10.36
C SER A 6 16.32 -16.41 -11.72
N TYR A 7 15.01 -16.59 -11.74
CA TYR A 7 14.17 -16.46 -12.92
C TYR A 7 13.89 -14.99 -13.26
N LEU A 8 13.99 -14.08 -12.27
CA LEU A 8 13.96 -12.65 -12.51
C LEU A 8 15.37 -12.07 -12.65
N SER A 9 15.61 -11.29 -13.71
CA SER A 9 16.85 -10.52 -13.80
C SER A 9 16.86 -9.37 -12.79
N SER A 10 18.04 -8.92 -12.36
CA SER A 10 18.18 -7.76 -11.45
C SER A 10 17.52 -6.49 -12.02
N ALA A 11 17.60 -6.29 -13.34
CA ALA A 11 16.95 -5.18 -14.03
C ALA A 11 15.42 -5.27 -13.90
N LEU A 12 14.85 -6.46 -14.18
CA LEU A 12 13.41 -6.68 -14.08
C LEU A 12 12.90 -6.54 -12.64
N ARG A 13 13.64 -7.06 -11.64
CA ARG A 13 13.30 -6.85 -10.22
C ARG A 13 13.21 -5.36 -9.88
N SER A 14 14.19 -4.57 -10.34
CA SER A 14 14.21 -3.13 -10.09
C SER A 14 13.03 -2.41 -10.75
N GLU A 15 12.69 -2.80 -11.98
CA GLU A 15 11.57 -2.24 -12.73
C GLU A 15 10.22 -2.56 -12.08
N LEU A 16 10.02 -3.80 -11.65
CA LEU A 16 8.84 -4.24 -10.91
C LEU A 16 8.61 -3.40 -9.64
N TRP A 17 9.65 -3.21 -8.82
CA TRP A 17 9.56 -2.40 -7.61
C TRP A 17 9.33 -0.91 -7.91
N SER A 18 9.97 -0.36 -8.93
CA SER A 18 9.76 1.02 -9.35
C SER A 18 8.30 1.26 -9.75
N ALA A 19 7.75 0.37 -10.59
CA ALA A 19 6.36 0.44 -11.04
C ALA A 19 5.36 0.22 -9.90
N LEU A 20 5.67 -0.66 -8.94
CA LEU A 20 4.85 -0.82 -7.74
C LEU A 20 4.82 0.47 -6.91
N GLY A 21 5.98 1.13 -6.76
CA GLY A 21 6.08 2.42 -6.11
C GLY A 21 5.23 3.50 -6.80
N ASP A 22 5.24 3.55 -8.13
CA ASP A 22 4.38 4.46 -8.90
C ASP A 22 2.89 4.15 -8.69
N ARG A 23 2.53 2.86 -8.70
CA ARG A 23 1.14 2.42 -8.48
C ARG A 23 0.64 2.77 -7.08
N LEU A 24 1.48 2.60 -6.06
CA LEU A 24 1.19 3.02 -4.68
C LEU A 24 1.04 4.53 -4.55
N ARG A 25 1.94 5.32 -5.16
CA ARG A 25 1.79 6.79 -5.24
C ARG A 25 0.48 7.18 -5.94
N SER A 26 0.09 6.41 -6.96
CA SER A 26 -1.19 6.55 -7.64
C SER A 26 -2.38 5.97 -6.85
N GLY A 27 -2.24 5.65 -5.56
CA GLY A 27 -3.30 5.26 -4.65
C GLY A 27 -3.86 3.86 -4.82
N GLY A 28 -3.06 2.92 -5.35
CA GLY A 28 -3.32 1.49 -5.26
C GLY A 28 -3.28 1.02 -3.80
N ALA A 29 -4.15 0.08 -3.44
CA ALA A 29 -4.24 -0.43 -2.08
C ALA A 29 -3.45 -1.73 -1.95
N LEU A 30 -2.31 -1.71 -1.25
CA LEU A 30 -1.53 -2.92 -0.93
C LEU A 30 -1.46 -3.05 0.59
N CYS A 31 -2.28 -3.92 1.16
CA CYS A 31 -2.43 -4.05 2.60
C CYS A 31 -1.61 -5.22 3.17
N THR A 32 -1.22 -6.16 2.31
CA THR A 32 -0.59 -7.43 2.67
C THR A 32 0.48 -7.84 1.65
N ASN A 33 1.37 -8.75 2.05
CA ASN A 33 2.31 -9.38 1.12
C ASN A 33 1.60 -10.06 -0.06
N ALA A 34 0.36 -10.53 0.13
CA ALA A 34 -0.45 -11.10 -0.94
C ALA A 34 -0.88 -10.03 -1.96
N ASP A 35 -1.31 -8.85 -1.49
CA ASP A 35 -1.66 -7.73 -2.38
C ASP A 35 -0.44 -7.26 -3.18
N SER A 36 0.72 -7.13 -2.51
CA SER A 36 1.99 -6.80 -3.18
C SER A 36 2.37 -7.85 -4.22
N LEU A 37 2.23 -9.14 -3.90
CA LEU A 37 2.48 -10.24 -4.84
C LEU A 37 1.56 -10.15 -6.06
N ASP A 38 0.25 -10.04 -5.86
CA ASP A 38 -0.71 -9.97 -6.96
C ASP A 38 -0.43 -8.74 -7.84
N SER A 39 -0.16 -7.58 -7.24
CA SER A 39 0.20 -6.37 -8.01
C SER A 39 1.52 -6.48 -8.76
N LEU A 40 2.55 -7.11 -8.18
CA LEU A 40 3.81 -7.34 -8.88
C LEU A 40 3.66 -8.38 -10.01
N CYS A 41 2.76 -9.35 -9.87
CA CYS A 41 2.41 -10.27 -10.96
C CYS A 41 1.67 -9.54 -12.10
N GLU A 42 0.75 -8.62 -11.80
CA GLU A 42 0.10 -7.78 -12.81
C GLU A 42 1.12 -6.89 -13.53
N ILE A 43 2.02 -6.24 -12.79
CA ILE A 43 3.09 -5.41 -13.38
C ILE A 43 4.03 -6.26 -14.23
N TYR A 44 4.34 -7.49 -13.81
CA TYR A 44 5.13 -8.43 -14.62
C TYR A 44 4.46 -8.70 -15.97
N GLU A 45 3.15 -8.96 -15.98
CA GLU A 45 2.39 -9.17 -17.22
C GLU A 45 2.33 -7.90 -18.08
N GLU A 46 2.18 -6.73 -17.46
CA GLU A 46 2.21 -5.44 -18.17
C GLU A 46 3.57 -5.18 -18.86
N ILE A 47 4.68 -5.53 -18.21
CA ILE A 47 6.05 -5.31 -18.75
C ILE A 47 6.40 -6.37 -19.80
N THR A 48 6.12 -7.64 -19.52
CA THR A 48 6.59 -8.76 -20.34
C THR A 48 5.60 -9.20 -21.41
N GLY A 49 4.31 -8.89 -21.23
CA GLY A 49 3.21 -9.42 -22.02
C GLY A 49 2.83 -10.87 -21.67
N GLU A 50 3.42 -11.45 -20.63
CA GLU A 50 3.21 -12.84 -20.23
C GLU A 50 2.70 -12.94 -18.79
N VAL A 51 1.73 -13.83 -18.55
CA VAL A 51 1.27 -14.15 -17.19
C VAL A 51 2.43 -14.81 -16.43
N ALA A 52 2.74 -14.30 -15.24
CA ALA A 52 3.83 -14.80 -14.41
C ALA A 52 3.69 -16.33 -14.15
N PRO A 53 4.65 -17.15 -14.63
CA PRO A 53 4.68 -18.58 -14.31
C PRO A 53 4.84 -18.82 -12.81
N ASP A 54 4.43 -20.00 -12.31
CA ASP A 54 4.47 -20.34 -10.89
C ASP A 54 5.86 -20.10 -10.24
N LEU A 55 6.94 -20.45 -10.94
CA LEU A 55 8.31 -20.23 -10.47
C LEU A 55 8.66 -18.74 -10.32
N VAL A 56 8.18 -17.90 -11.25
CA VAL A 56 8.35 -16.45 -11.17
C VAL A 56 7.49 -15.88 -10.05
N ARG A 57 6.25 -16.35 -9.91
CA ARG A 57 5.35 -15.95 -8.82
C ARG A 57 5.96 -16.29 -7.45
N ASP A 58 6.53 -17.47 -7.29
CA ASP A 58 7.21 -17.89 -6.05
C ASP A 58 8.41 -16.99 -5.75
N GLU A 59 9.23 -16.66 -6.75
CA GLU A 59 10.36 -15.73 -6.59
C GLU A 59 9.91 -14.30 -6.25
N ILE A 60 8.84 -13.79 -6.88
CA ILE A 60 8.23 -12.50 -6.54
C ILE A 60 7.75 -12.54 -5.09
N ARG A 61 7.11 -13.63 -4.65
CA ARG A 61 6.64 -13.76 -3.26
C ARG A 61 7.80 -13.69 -2.28
N GLU A 62 8.87 -14.44 -2.51
CA GLU A 62 10.06 -14.41 -1.66
C GLU A 62 10.69 -13.02 -1.63
N MET A 63 10.77 -12.37 -2.78
CA MET A 63 11.25 -11.00 -2.89
C MET A 63 10.39 -10.01 -2.09
N VAL A 64 9.06 -10.12 -2.17
CA VAL A 64 8.12 -9.29 -1.39
C VAL A 64 8.33 -9.49 0.10
N VAL A 65 8.43 -10.73 0.56
CA VAL A 65 8.67 -11.03 1.99
C VAL A 65 9.98 -10.42 2.43
N ALA A 66 11.08 -10.67 1.69
CA ALA A 66 12.40 -10.17 2.04
C ALA A 66 12.45 -8.63 2.09
N VAL A 67 11.86 -7.95 1.11
CA VAL A 67 11.82 -6.48 1.08
C VAL A 67 10.96 -5.92 2.20
N ASN A 68 9.77 -6.49 2.43
CA ASN A 68 8.87 -6.01 3.49
C ASN A 68 9.40 -6.31 4.90
N GLU A 69 10.19 -7.38 5.09
CA GLU A 69 10.88 -7.66 6.35
C GLU A 69 12.07 -6.71 6.58
N ALA A 70 12.82 -6.39 5.53
CA ALA A 70 13.98 -5.50 5.62
C ALA A 70 13.58 -4.01 5.73
N HIS A 71 12.49 -3.64 5.07
CA HIS A 71 12.02 -2.26 4.88
C HIS A 71 10.50 -2.15 5.02
N PRO A 72 9.92 -2.50 6.18
CA PRO A 72 8.48 -2.42 6.41
C PRO A 72 7.92 -1.02 6.15
N GLU A 73 8.68 0.03 6.42
CA GLU A 73 8.33 1.43 6.18
C GLU A 73 8.18 1.79 4.69
N THR A 74 8.74 1.00 3.77
CA THR A 74 8.75 1.39 2.35
C THR A 74 7.47 0.99 1.62
N TYR A 75 6.96 -0.22 1.83
CA TYR A 75 5.80 -0.72 1.07
C TYR A 75 4.62 -1.10 1.96
N LEU A 76 4.85 -1.51 3.22
CA LEU A 76 3.76 -1.73 4.17
C LEU A 76 3.23 -0.40 4.73
N ALA A 77 4.11 0.59 5.01
CA ALA A 77 3.65 1.90 5.50
C ALA A 77 2.94 2.74 4.42
N ASN A 78 3.22 2.50 3.14
CA ASN A 78 2.44 3.06 2.04
C ASN A 78 1.08 2.36 1.83
N GLY A 79 0.69 1.44 2.73
CA GLY A 79 -0.48 0.56 2.70
C GLY A 79 -1.82 1.27 2.81
N VAL A 80 -2.13 2.06 1.78
CA VAL A 80 -3.43 2.69 1.60
C VAL A 80 -4.50 1.59 1.56
N GLN A 81 -5.51 1.69 2.41
CA GLN A 81 -6.64 0.76 2.45
C GLN A 81 -7.96 1.55 2.46
N ILE A 82 -9.06 0.87 2.15
CA ILE A 82 -10.40 1.44 2.30
C ILE A 82 -10.97 1.05 3.66
N GLY A 83 -10.92 1.99 4.60
CA GLY A 83 -11.53 1.86 5.92
C GLY A 83 -12.94 2.42 5.97
N ARG A 84 -13.83 1.81 6.79
CA ARG A 84 -15.11 2.43 7.16
C ARG A 84 -14.88 3.41 8.30
N VAL A 85 -14.66 4.68 7.97
CA VAL A 85 -14.39 5.74 8.95
C VAL A 85 -15.72 6.35 9.40
N GLU A 86 -15.94 6.41 10.70
CA GLU A 86 -17.05 7.11 11.32
C GLU A 86 -16.81 8.62 11.23
N MET A 87 -17.69 9.31 10.50
CA MET A 87 -17.59 10.72 10.19
C MET A 87 -18.93 11.39 10.43
N ARG A 88 -18.89 12.62 10.95
CA ARG A 88 -20.09 13.45 11.08
C ARG A 88 -20.42 14.09 9.73
N VAL A 89 -21.58 13.74 9.18
CA VAL A 89 -22.13 14.30 7.94
C VAL A 89 -23.46 14.96 8.26
N ALA A 90 -23.48 16.29 8.15
CA ALA A 90 -24.57 17.12 8.66
C ALA A 90 -24.89 16.76 10.13
N ASP A 91 -26.15 16.42 10.43
CA ASP A 91 -26.61 16.10 11.79
C ASP A 91 -26.46 14.62 12.17
N SER A 92 -25.89 13.78 11.30
CA SER A 92 -25.78 12.34 11.51
C SER A 92 -24.34 11.83 11.54
N SER A 93 -24.05 10.82 12.37
CA SER A 93 -22.83 10.03 12.25
C SER A 93 -23.01 8.96 11.18
N ARG A 94 -22.05 8.81 10.27
CA ARG A 94 -22.08 7.81 9.19
C ARG A 94 -20.73 7.14 9.05
N ARG A 95 -20.75 5.85 8.66
CA ARG A 95 -19.56 5.10 8.28
C ARG A 95 -19.31 5.27 6.79
N ILE A 96 -18.26 6.01 6.43
CA ILE A 96 -17.93 6.33 5.06
C ILE A 96 -16.71 5.51 4.63
N PRO A 97 -16.78 4.77 3.52
CA PRO A 97 -15.60 4.19 2.89
C PRO A 97 -14.60 5.31 2.56
N THR A 98 -13.43 5.26 3.17
CA THR A 98 -12.43 6.32 3.13
C THR A 98 -11.05 5.71 2.96
N LYS A 99 -10.20 6.33 2.14
CA LYS A 99 -8.80 5.93 2.03
C LYS A 99 -8.09 6.27 3.33
N ILE A 100 -7.38 5.30 3.89
CA ILE A 100 -6.61 5.45 5.12
C ILE A 100 -5.24 4.82 4.91
N MET A 101 -4.22 5.30 5.62
CA MET A 101 -2.85 4.84 5.51
C MET A 101 -2.13 4.99 6.86
N PRO A 102 -1.05 4.24 7.10
CA PRO A 102 -0.07 4.59 8.13
C PRO A 102 0.49 6.01 7.89
N ASP A 103 0.81 6.74 8.94
CA ASP A 103 1.50 8.02 8.79
C ASP A 103 2.92 7.79 8.23
N PRO A 104 3.35 8.51 7.18
CA PRO A 104 4.69 8.36 6.62
C PRO A 104 5.82 8.79 7.58
N GLU A 105 5.54 9.66 8.56
CA GLU A 105 6.49 10.07 9.60
C GLU A 105 6.41 9.18 10.86
N ASP A 106 5.26 8.53 11.11
CA ASP A 106 5.05 7.59 12.22
C ASP A 106 4.15 6.39 11.82
N PRO A 107 4.74 5.29 11.31
CA PRO A 107 3.97 4.16 10.78
C PRO A 107 3.11 3.39 11.81
N GLU A 108 3.28 3.63 13.11
CA GLU A 108 2.42 3.04 14.16
C GLU A 108 1.05 3.74 14.24
N GLU A 109 0.98 4.99 13.76
CA GLU A 109 -0.23 5.79 13.71
C GLU A 109 -0.93 5.67 12.35
N MET A 110 -2.26 5.66 12.36
CA MET A 110 -3.07 5.59 11.14
C MET A 110 -3.74 6.93 10.89
N CYS A 111 -3.76 7.38 9.63
CA CYS A 111 -4.41 8.61 9.22
C CYS A 111 -5.33 8.42 8.02
N ILE A 112 -6.24 9.38 7.82
CA ILE A 112 -6.99 9.48 6.56
C ILE A 112 -6.01 9.89 5.46
N ALA A 113 -6.05 9.17 4.34
CA ALA A 113 -5.26 9.47 3.16
C ALA A 113 -6.06 10.35 2.20
N SER A 114 -5.38 11.31 1.57
CA SER A 114 -5.90 12.09 0.46
C SER A 114 -4.92 12.06 -0.70
N ARG A 115 -5.42 12.30 -1.92
CA ARG A 115 -4.56 12.50 -3.07
C ARG A 115 -4.22 13.98 -3.17
N ASP A 116 -2.94 14.30 -3.25
CA ASP A 116 -2.47 15.63 -3.60
C ASP A 116 -2.89 15.96 -5.05
N PRO A 117 -3.60 17.08 -5.28
CA PRO A 117 -4.13 17.39 -6.61
C PRO A 117 -3.05 17.76 -7.63
N ASP A 118 -1.88 18.22 -7.17
CA ASP A 118 -0.82 18.72 -8.04
C ASP A 118 0.16 17.60 -8.42
N SER A 119 0.62 16.80 -7.44
CA SER A 119 1.55 15.69 -7.67
C SER A 119 0.87 14.35 -7.96
N GLY A 120 -0.39 14.20 -7.53
CA GLY A 120 -1.12 12.93 -7.61
C GLY A 120 -0.72 11.90 -6.56
N GLU A 121 0.22 12.24 -5.67
CA GLU A 121 0.70 11.38 -4.58
C GLU A 121 -0.36 11.22 -3.48
N VAL A 122 -0.27 10.12 -2.74
CA VAL A 122 -1.08 9.93 -1.54
C VAL A 122 -0.36 10.55 -0.34
N ILE A 123 -1.05 11.46 0.35
CA ILE A 123 -0.54 12.19 1.49
C ILE A 123 -1.54 12.15 2.67
N PRO A 124 -1.07 12.32 3.92
CA PRO A 124 -1.94 12.48 5.07
C PRO A 124 -2.93 13.63 4.85
N ALA A 125 -4.22 13.33 4.94
CA ALA A 125 -5.27 14.32 4.80
C ALA A 125 -5.26 15.26 5.99
N LYS A 126 -5.18 16.56 5.71
CA LYS A 126 -5.18 17.59 6.74
C LYS A 126 -6.56 18.21 6.93
N ARG A 127 -6.93 18.53 8.17
CA ARG A 127 -8.10 19.34 8.52
C ARG A 127 -7.65 20.48 9.42
N ARG A 128 -7.84 21.71 8.95
CA ARG A 128 -7.37 22.93 9.66
C ARG A 128 -5.87 22.88 9.99
N GLY A 129 -5.07 22.34 9.08
CA GLY A 129 -3.61 22.24 9.21
C GLY A 129 -3.09 21.01 9.95
N ALA A 130 -3.92 20.30 10.71
CA ALA A 130 -3.53 19.07 11.42
C ALA A 130 -3.85 17.81 10.61
N ILE A 131 -3.01 16.79 10.72
CA ILE A 131 -3.27 15.45 10.16
C ILE A 131 -4.50 14.85 10.84
N ARG A 132 -5.31 14.13 10.06
CA ARG A 132 -6.52 13.45 10.54
C ARG A 132 -6.18 12.02 10.95
N TYR A 133 -5.64 11.86 12.15
CA TYR A 133 -5.38 10.55 12.73
C TYR A 133 -6.68 9.80 13.03
N ILE A 134 -6.62 8.49 12.95
CA ILE A 134 -7.74 7.58 13.15
C ILE A 134 -7.30 6.35 13.92
N GLU A 135 -8.23 5.84 14.72
CA GLU A 135 -8.02 4.62 15.49
C GLU A 135 -9.03 3.55 15.10
N LYS A 136 -8.59 2.29 15.15
CA LYS A 136 -9.45 1.13 14.91
C LYS A 136 -10.28 0.83 16.16
N SER A 137 -11.60 0.90 16.01
CA SER A 137 -12.56 0.51 17.03
C SER A 137 -12.70 -1.01 17.11
N ARG A 138 -13.22 -1.50 18.24
CA ARG A 138 -13.43 -2.94 18.50
C ARG A 138 -14.35 -3.63 17.50
N ASP A 139 -15.24 -2.88 16.86
CA ASP A 139 -16.17 -3.38 15.85
C ASP A 139 -15.60 -3.35 14.42
N GLY A 140 -14.30 -3.06 14.29
CA GLY A 140 -13.58 -2.98 13.02
C GLY A 140 -13.81 -1.70 12.23
N SER A 141 -14.62 -0.75 12.74
CA SER A 141 -14.72 0.60 12.17
C SER A 141 -13.55 1.48 12.59
N TRP A 142 -13.30 2.53 11.83
CA TRP A 142 -12.29 3.54 12.15
C TRP A 142 -12.96 4.82 12.62
N ARG A 143 -12.31 5.62 13.44
CA ARG A 143 -12.84 6.92 13.90
C ARG A 143 -11.70 7.90 14.08
N GLU A 144 -11.96 9.20 13.91
CA GLU A 144 -10.94 10.22 14.22
C GLU A 144 -10.51 10.11 15.69
N GLY A 145 -9.22 9.82 15.89
CA GLY A 145 -8.51 9.81 17.17
C GLY A 145 -7.76 11.14 17.34
N ARG A 146 -7.34 11.45 18.56
CA ARG A 146 -6.85 12.79 18.93
C ARG A 146 -5.36 12.95 18.71
#